data_AF-A0A7N6B7Z1-F1
#
_entry.id   AF-A0A7N6B7Z1-F1
#
_cell.length_a   1.000
_cell.length_b   1.000
_cell.length_c   1.000
_cell.angle_alpha   90.00
_cell.angle_beta   90.00
_cell.angle_gamma   90.00
#
_symmetry.space_group_name_H-M   'P 1'
#
loop_
_entity.id
_entity.type
_entity.pdbx_description
1 polymer ?
#
loop_
_entity_poly.entity_id
_entity_poly.type
_entity_poly.pdbx_seq_one_letter_code
_entity_poly.pdbx_strand_id
1 'polypeptide(L)'
;MSDEEDAAPAVKKSRVFYGSLEEKERERLSSELASGMATGSDAVKVGIEAGNINISSGETLEMEERVSERQQEALAEFERRRRARQITVSTDDAEVKAGLRALGEPITLFGEGPADRRERLRSVLSVVGPDALKKSRKDEERAKRSQDECQQTWYHEGSASLKDARLWLAKYSLPRAMRRLEAARAQKDVPEATRAIRQQELHKSLRNLNNFCSQIGDDRPISFCHFSPDSKMLATASWSGLCKLWSIPDCSLIRTLRGHNTNVGAVVFRPQAGLSIDQSDVSLASCAADGSVKLWNLESDEPVADIEGHSERVSRVNWHPSGRFLGTTCYDNSWRLWDLEVQEEILHQEGHSKGVHDLNFHPDGSLAATGGLDAFGRVWDLRTGRCVVFLEGHLKEIYSLHFSPNGSANQKGVRTMRCVSLR
;
A
#
# COMPACT_ATOMS: atom_id res chain seq x y z
N MET A 1 -54.34 39.27 -5.89
CA MET A 1 -55.35 38.91 -4.87
C MET A 1 -54.89 37.62 -4.24
N SER A 2 -54.42 37.75 -2.99
CA SER A 2 -54.36 36.75 -1.90
C SER A 2 -53.55 35.47 -2.13
N ASP A 3 -52.31 35.37 -1.65
CA ASP A 3 -51.86 35.19 -0.23
C ASP A 3 -52.09 33.75 0.23
N GLU A 4 -51.00 33.01 0.50
CA GLU A 4 -50.64 32.53 1.85
C GLU A 4 -49.48 31.51 1.76
N GLU A 5 -48.39 31.86 2.45
CA GLU A 5 -47.19 31.06 2.67
C GLU A 5 -47.45 30.02 3.77
N ASP A 6 -47.24 28.73 3.48
CA ASP A 6 -47.30 27.66 4.50
C ASP A 6 -45.98 27.61 5.30
N ALA A 7 -45.97 28.32 6.42
CA ALA A 7 -44.88 28.33 7.40
C ALA A 7 -44.91 27.06 8.28
N ALA A 8 -43.78 26.36 8.35
CA ALA A 8 -43.58 25.21 9.24
C ALA A 8 -43.72 25.59 10.74
N PRO A 9 -44.26 24.70 11.59
CA PRO A 9 -44.48 25.00 13.01
C PRO A 9 -43.17 25.12 13.80
N ALA A 10 -43.00 26.24 14.50
CA ALA A 10 -41.86 26.53 15.35
C ALA A 10 -41.78 25.59 16.58
N VAL A 11 -40.68 24.84 16.67
CA VAL A 11 -40.34 23.97 17.81
C VAL A 11 -40.10 24.82 19.06
N LYS A 12 -40.95 24.66 20.08
CA LYS A 12 -40.74 25.27 21.41
C LYS A 12 -39.47 24.69 22.04
N LYS A 13 -38.42 25.50 22.18
CA LYS A 13 -37.25 25.16 23.01
C LYS A 13 -37.65 25.26 24.48
N SER A 14 -37.58 24.15 25.21
CA SER A 14 -37.71 24.14 26.67
C SER A 14 -36.52 24.89 27.27
N ARG A 15 -36.82 25.96 28.01
CA ARG A 15 -35.84 26.79 28.69
C ARG A 15 -35.44 26.06 29.98
N VAL A 16 -34.32 25.36 29.95
CA VAL A 16 -33.76 24.66 31.12
C VAL A 16 -33.26 25.72 32.11
N PHE A 17 -33.88 25.77 33.29
CA PHE A 17 -33.41 26.56 34.42
C PHE A 17 -32.24 25.81 35.07
N TYR A 18 -31.02 26.35 34.96
CA TYR A 18 -29.93 25.96 35.85
C TYR A 18 -30.12 26.73 37.16
N GLY A 19 -30.81 26.13 38.13
CA GLY A 19 -30.70 26.55 39.51
C GLY A 19 -29.36 26.06 40.05
N SER A 20 -28.48 26.97 40.46
CA SER A 20 -27.19 26.64 41.07
C SER A 20 -27.43 25.81 42.33
N LEU A 21 -26.90 24.58 42.33
CA LEU A 21 -26.95 23.65 43.47
C LEU A 21 -26.41 24.28 44.76
N GLU A 22 -25.55 25.30 44.64
CA GLU A 22 -24.91 26.03 45.73
C GLU A 22 -25.90 26.83 46.61
N GLU A 23 -27.00 27.34 46.08
CA GLU A 23 -28.00 28.07 46.88
C GLU A 23 -28.84 27.12 47.74
N LYS A 24 -29.24 25.97 47.18
CA LYS A 24 -29.97 24.94 47.92
C LYS A 24 -29.12 24.29 49.00
N GLU A 25 -27.82 24.12 48.77
CA GLU A 25 -26.90 23.62 49.80
C GLU A 25 -26.62 24.66 50.88
N ARG A 26 -26.51 25.95 50.53
CA ARG A 26 -26.43 27.04 51.51
C ARG A 26 -27.67 27.13 52.40
N GLU A 27 -28.86 27.03 51.82
CA GLU A 27 -30.10 27.03 52.60
C GLU A 27 -30.18 25.82 53.53
N ARG A 28 -29.75 24.64 53.06
CA ARG A 28 -29.70 23.42 53.88
C ARG A 28 -28.71 23.52 55.03
N LEU A 29 -27.50 24.03 54.78
CA LEU A 29 -26.47 24.27 55.79
C LEU A 29 -26.90 25.36 56.79
N SER A 30 -27.61 26.39 56.34
CA SER A 30 -28.17 27.42 57.23
C SER A 30 -29.30 26.88 58.12
N SER A 31 -30.09 25.93 57.61
CA SER A 31 -31.16 25.27 58.37
C SER A 31 -30.61 24.30 59.44
N GLU A 32 -29.51 23.61 59.14
CA GLU A 32 -28.82 22.73 60.10
C GLU A 32 -28.10 23.54 61.19
N LEU A 33 -27.60 24.75 60.87
CA LEU A 33 -27.02 25.67 61.87
C LEU A 33 -28.07 26.28 62.82
N ALA A 34 -29.34 26.34 62.40
CA ALA A 34 -30.44 26.92 63.20
C ALA A 34 -31.10 25.92 64.16
N SER A 35 -30.91 24.60 63.95
CA SER A 35 -31.51 23.54 64.79
C SER A 35 -30.57 22.96 65.87
N GLY A 36 -29.32 23.43 65.96
CA GLY A 36 -28.33 22.96 66.94
C GLY A 36 -28.08 23.96 68.07
N MET A 37 -28.96 23.98 69.09
CA MET A 37 -28.73 24.77 70.30
C MET A 37 -27.51 24.23 71.08
N ALA A 38 -26.42 25.00 71.02
CA ALA A 38 -25.53 25.40 72.11
C ALA A 38 -25.41 24.48 73.35
N THR A 39 -24.31 23.71 73.44
CA THR A 39 -23.50 23.47 74.66
C THR A 39 -22.20 22.72 74.32
N GLY A 40 -21.30 23.29 73.52
CA GLY A 40 -20.05 22.58 73.18
C GLY A 40 -18.88 23.43 72.68
N SER A 41 -19.14 24.60 72.09
CA SER A 41 -18.08 25.47 71.54
C SER A 41 -17.33 26.30 72.58
N ASP A 42 -17.95 26.57 73.74
CA ASP A 42 -17.28 27.32 74.83
C ASP A 42 -16.32 26.45 75.66
N ALA A 43 -16.57 25.14 75.77
CA ALA A 43 -15.68 24.22 76.49
C ALA A 43 -14.34 24.01 75.73
N VAL A 44 -14.38 24.03 74.40
CA VAL A 44 -13.18 23.88 73.55
C VAL A 44 -12.33 25.15 73.57
N LYS A 45 -12.95 26.34 73.58
CA LYS A 45 -12.21 27.62 73.69
C LYS A 45 -11.53 27.78 75.06
N VAL A 46 -12.22 27.44 76.15
CA VAL A 46 -11.66 27.50 77.50
C VAL A 46 -10.52 26.46 77.68
N GLY A 47 -10.61 25.30 77.02
CA GLY A 47 -9.54 24.29 77.04
C GLY A 47 -8.26 24.69 76.29
N ILE A 48 -8.39 25.52 75.24
CA ILE A 48 -7.25 26.06 74.47
C ILE A 48 -6.54 27.18 75.25
N GLU A 49 -7.28 28.05 75.96
CA GLU A 49 -6.69 29.12 76.80
C GLU A 49 -6.03 28.58 78.08
N ALA A 50 -6.50 27.45 78.61
CA ALA A 50 -5.93 26.80 79.80
C ALA A 50 -4.68 25.94 79.53
N GLY A 51 -4.20 25.87 78.28
CA GLY A 51 -2.98 25.12 77.91
C GLY A 51 -3.11 23.59 77.94
N ASN A 52 -4.34 23.05 78.05
CA ASN A 52 -4.59 21.61 78.17
C ASN A 52 -4.98 20.93 76.84
N ILE A 53 -5.01 21.67 75.73
CA ILE A 53 -5.23 21.13 74.37
C ILE A 53 -4.01 21.50 73.52
N ASN A 54 -3.08 20.54 73.37
CA ASN A 54 -1.98 20.65 72.42
C ASN A 54 -2.51 20.40 71.00
N ILE A 55 -2.85 21.46 70.26
CA ILE A 55 -2.97 21.38 68.81
C ILE A 55 -1.54 21.45 68.27
N SER A 56 -0.90 20.30 68.10
CA SER A 56 0.33 20.21 67.30
C SER A 56 -0.02 20.44 65.83
N SER A 57 -0.16 21.71 65.45
CA SER A 57 -0.14 22.13 64.06
C SER A 57 1.25 21.83 63.50
N GLY A 58 1.42 20.77 62.71
CA GLY A 58 2.72 20.53 62.10
C GLY A 58 2.88 19.38 61.12
N GLU A 59 2.40 18.16 61.39
CA GLU A 59 2.87 16.99 60.61
C GLU A 59 1.84 15.85 60.46
N THR A 60 0.56 16.14 60.25
CA THR A 60 -0.46 15.08 60.05
C THR A 60 -1.44 15.37 58.91
N LEU A 61 -0.94 15.75 57.73
CA LEU A 61 -1.81 15.85 56.54
C LEU A 61 -1.26 15.21 55.26
N GLU A 62 -0.04 14.66 55.24
CA GLU A 62 0.39 13.82 54.10
C GLU A 62 0.02 12.34 54.27
N MET A 63 -0.12 11.85 55.51
CA MET A 63 -0.50 10.47 55.80
C MET A 63 -2.02 10.26 55.71
N GLU A 64 -2.84 11.23 56.15
CA GLU A 64 -4.30 11.14 56.07
C GLU A 64 -4.83 11.34 54.65
N GLU A 65 -4.22 12.25 53.86
CA GLU A 65 -4.53 12.37 52.43
C GLU A 65 -4.16 11.10 51.66
N ARG A 66 -2.98 10.51 51.92
CA ARG A 66 -2.61 9.20 51.32
C ARG A 66 -3.50 8.05 51.77
N VAL A 67 -4.02 8.08 53.01
CA VAL A 67 -4.99 7.08 53.50
C VAL A 67 -6.35 7.28 52.83
N SER A 68 -6.78 8.54 52.63
CA SER A 68 -7.99 8.90 51.90
C SER A 68 -7.90 8.52 50.42
N GLU A 69 -6.78 8.79 49.75
CA GLU A 69 -6.52 8.38 48.37
C GLU A 69 -6.52 6.85 48.23
N ARG A 70 -5.82 6.13 49.12
CA ARG A 70 -5.85 4.64 49.13
C ARG A 70 -7.25 4.09 49.38
N GLN A 71 -8.03 4.74 50.23
CA GLN A 71 -9.42 4.34 50.51
C GLN A 71 -10.33 4.63 49.30
N GLN A 72 -10.13 5.75 48.61
CA GLN A 72 -10.83 6.09 47.36
C GLN A 72 -10.45 5.13 46.21
N GLU A 73 -9.18 4.77 46.07
CA GLU A 73 -8.70 3.78 45.11
C GLU A 73 -9.29 2.39 45.38
N ALA A 74 -9.33 1.98 46.66
CA ALA A 74 -9.95 0.72 47.05
C ALA A 74 -11.45 0.70 46.71
N LEU A 75 -12.17 1.79 47.02
CA LEU A 75 -13.58 1.92 46.65
C LEU A 75 -13.78 1.90 45.13
N ALA A 76 -12.92 2.57 44.36
CA ALA A 76 -12.96 2.54 42.90
C ALA A 76 -12.68 1.13 42.34
N GLU A 77 -11.77 0.37 42.96
CA GLU A 77 -11.50 -1.03 42.60
C GLU A 77 -12.70 -1.93 42.91
N PHE A 78 -13.36 -1.72 44.06
CA PHE A 78 -14.60 -2.44 44.40
C PHE A 78 -15.72 -2.12 43.41
N GLU A 79 -15.88 -0.87 43.00
CA GLU A 79 -16.85 -0.48 41.99
C GLU A 79 -16.55 -1.08 40.61
N ARG A 80 -15.28 -1.10 40.18
CA ARG A 80 -14.85 -1.77 38.94
C ARG A 80 -15.13 -3.27 38.98
N ARG A 81 -14.76 -3.95 40.08
CA ARG A 81 -15.06 -5.38 40.30
C ARG A 81 -16.56 -5.66 40.38
N ARG A 82 -17.37 -4.70 40.84
CA ARG A 82 -18.84 -4.82 40.86
C ARG A 82 -19.41 -4.67 39.45
N ARG A 83 -18.95 -3.69 38.67
CA ARG A 83 -19.31 -3.49 37.26
C ARG A 83 -18.89 -4.68 36.39
N ALA A 84 -17.68 -5.20 36.57
CA ALA A 84 -17.16 -6.37 35.84
C ALA A 84 -18.01 -7.63 36.04
N ARG A 85 -18.60 -7.81 37.23
CA ARG A 85 -19.51 -8.93 37.54
C ARG A 85 -20.91 -8.75 36.94
N GLN A 86 -21.35 -7.52 36.73
CA GLN A 86 -22.63 -7.20 36.10
C GLN A 86 -22.58 -7.32 34.57
N ILE A 87 -21.39 -7.19 33.97
CA ILE A 87 -21.20 -7.28 32.52
C ILE A 87 -21.18 -8.74 32.08
N THR A 88 -22.17 -9.13 31.29
CA THR A 88 -22.22 -10.44 30.65
C THR A 88 -21.42 -10.42 29.35
N VAL A 89 -20.39 -11.27 29.27
CA VAL A 89 -19.57 -11.47 28.07
C VAL A 89 -19.83 -12.86 27.51
N SER A 90 -19.80 -12.98 26.17
CA SER A 90 -19.98 -14.25 25.46
C SER A 90 -19.02 -15.34 25.92
N THR A 91 -19.45 -16.59 25.79
CA THR A 91 -18.66 -17.79 26.06
C THR A 91 -17.71 -18.16 24.92
N ASP A 92 -17.94 -17.62 23.73
CA ASP A 92 -17.18 -17.98 22.53
C ASP A 92 -15.87 -17.20 22.45
N ASP A 93 -14.75 -17.94 22.43
CA ASP A 93 -13.41 -17.35 22.43
C ASP A 93 -13.14 -16.46 21.20
N ALA A 94 -13.76 -16.77 20.06
CA ALA A 94 -13.65 -15.97 18.84
C ALA A 94 -14.26 -14.57 19.02
N GLU A 95 -15.42 -14.47 19.68
CA GLU A 95 -16.08 -13.20 19.96
C GLU A 95 -15.34 -12.39 21.02
N VAL A 96 -14.76 -13.07 22.02
CA VAL A 96 -13.91 -12.44 23.03
C VAL A 96 -12.65 -11.84 22.38
N LYS A 97 -11.99 -12.59 21.49
CA LYS A 97 -10.84 -12.10 20.71
C LYS A 97 -11.22 -10.93 19.80
N ALA A 98 -12.39 -10.98 19.16
CA ALA A 98 -12.89 -9.89 18.34
C ALA A 98 -13.20 -8.64 19.20
N GLY A 99 -13.78 -8.81 20.39
CA GLY A 99 -14.07 -7.72 21.31
C GLY A 99 -12.80 -7.05 21.85
N LEU A 100 -11.77 -7.83 22.18
CA LEU A 100 -10.46 -7.28 22.57
C LEU A 100 -9.80 -6.53 21.41
N ARG A 101 -9.87 -7.07 20.19
CA ARG A 101 -9.37 -6.39 18.98
C ARG A 101 -10.09 -5.06 18.74
N ALA A 102 -11.42 -5.04 18.88
CA ALA A 102 -12.25 -3.85 18.73
C ALA A 102 -11.89 -2.76 19.77
N LEU A 103 -11.48 -3.16 20.97
CA LEU A 103 -11.02 -2.25 22.03
C LEU A 103 -9.55 -1.84 21.90
N GLY A 104 -8.81 -2.37 20.90
CA GLY A 104 -7.38 -2.12 20.72
C GLY A 104 -6.48 -2.83 21.74
N GLU A 105 -7.02 -3.78 22.51
CA GLU A 105 -6.30 -4.56 23.50
C GLU A 105 -5.59 -5.77 22.86
N PRO A 106 -4.47 -6.26 23.42
CA PRO A 106 -3.80 -7.46 22.93
C PRO A 106 -4.76 -8.67 22.87
N ILE A 107 -4.83 -9.33 21.71
CA ILE A 107 -5.78 -10.44 21.46
C ILE A 107 -5.52 -11.62 22.40
N THR A 108 -4.24 -11.93 22.65
CA THR A 108 -3.80 -13.02 23.54
C THR A 108 -2.55 -12.60 24.27
N LEU A 109 -2.53 -12.78 25.59
CA LEU A 109 -1.30 -12.70 26.39
C LEU A 109 -0.60 -14.07 26.47
N PHE A 110 0.70 -14.07 26.76
CA PHE A 110 1.48 -15.31 26.87
C PHE A 110 0.97 -16.15 28.05
N GLY A 111 0.66 -17.42 27.79
CA GLY A 111 0.12 -18.35 28.80
C GLY A 111 -1.37 -18.15 29.14
N GLU A 112 -2.07 -17.25 28.45
CA GLU A 112 -3.47 -16.91 28.76
C GLU A 112 -4.46 -17.93 28.18
N GLY A 113 -5.23 -18.57 29.06
CA GLY A 113 -6.34 -19.45 28.65
C GLY A 113 -7.55 -18.68 28.12
N PRO A 114 -8.51 -19.35 27.45
CA PRO A 114 -9.76 -18.72 27.02
C PRO A 114 -10.59 -18.13 28.19
N ALA A 115 -10.51 -18.73 29.38
CA ALA A 115 -11.20 -18.24 30.58
C ALA A 115 -10.63 -16.91 31.08
N ASP A 116 -9.30 -16.83 31.18
CA ASP A 116 -8.58 -15.63 31.63
C ASP A 116 -8.75 -14.47 30.65
N ARG A 117 -8.73 -14.77 29.34
CA ARG A 117 -9.02 -13.79 28.28
C ARG A 117 -10.41 -13.20 28.38
N ARG A 118 -11.39 -14.03 28.69
CA ARG A 118 -12.78 -13.59 28.90
C ARG A 118 -12.92 -12.74 30.16
N GLU A 119 -12.17 -13.07 31.21
CA GLU A 119 -12.11 -12.26 32.42
C GLU A 119 -11.43 -10.92 32.20
N ARG A 120 -10.36 -10.89 31.39
CA ARG A 120 -9.72 -9.66 30.96
C ARG A 120 -10.66 -8.80 30.14
N LEU A 121 -11.39 -9.35 29.17
CA LEU A 121 -12.39 -8.58 28.43
C LEU A 121 -13.47 -8.01 29.36
N ARG A 122 -13.94 -8.78 30.35
CA ARG A 122 -14.86 -8.26 31.40
C ARG A 122 -14.24 -7.12 32.20
N SER A 123 -12.98 -7.25 32.58
CA SER A 123 -12.23 -6.23 33.33
C SER A 123 -12.09 -4.94 32.50
N VAL A 124 -11.69 -5.05 31.23
CA VAL A 124 -11.57 -3.91 30.31
C VAL A 124 -12.92 -3.23 30.09
N LEU A 125 -13.99 -3.99 29.86
CA LEU A 125 -15.34 -3.43 29.71
C LEU A 125 -15.86 -2.77 30.99
N SER A 126 -15.36 -3.15 32.17
CA SER A 126 -15.71 -2.49 33.43
C SER A 126 -15.14 -1.07 33.53
N VAL A 127 -14.05 -0.80 32.81
CA VAL A 127 -13.38 0.51 32.74
C VAL A 127 -13.93 1.36 31.60
N VAL A 128 -14.07 0.77 30.41
CA VAL A 128 -14.46 1.50 29.17
C VAL A 128 -15.99 1.59 29.01
N GLY A 129 -16.75 0.68 29.64
CA GLY A 129 -18.20 0.58 29.57
C GLY A 129 -18.70 -0.41 28.49
N PRO A 130 -19.91 -0.99 28.66
CA PRO A 130 -20.43 -2.03 27.78
C PRO A 130 -20.79 -1.54 26.36
N ASP A 131 -21.05 -0.24 26.20
CA ASP A 131 -21.42 0.34 24.90
C ASP A 131 -20.23 0.62 23.99
N ALA A 132 -19.00 0.53 24.51
CA ALA A 132 -17.77 0.71 23.74
C ALA A 132 -17.65 -0.30 22.59
N LEU A 133 -18.08 -1.54 22.80
CA LEU A 133 -18.10 -2.57 21.76
C LEU A 133 -19.12 -2.26 20.66
N LYS A 134 -20.30 -1.72 21.01
CA LYS A 134 -21.32 -1.32 20.02
C LYS A 134 -20.86 -0.13 19.20
N LYS A 135 -20.20 0.84 19.84
CA LYS A 135 -19.60 2.00 19.17
C LYS A 135 -18.50 1.54 18.20
N SER A 136 -17.58 0.69 18.66
CA SER A 136 -16.51 0.15 17.81
C SER A 136 -17.05 -0.66 16.63
N ARG A 137 -18.08 -1.49 16.83
CA ARG A 137 -18.73 -2.23 15.72
C ARG A 137 -19.36 -1.29 14.70
N LYS A 138 -20.03 -0.22 15.16
CA LYS A 138 -20.60 0.80 14.27
C LYS A 138 -19.52 1.56 13.50
N ASP A 139 -18.39 1.84 14.14
CA ASP A 139 -17.24 2.49 13.52
C ASP A 139 -16.55 1.56 12.50
N GLU A 140 -16.44 0.26 12.78
CA GLU A 140 -15.97 -0.76 11.82
C GLU A 140 -16.92 -0.90 10.61
N GLU A 141 -18.24 -0.92 10.83
CA GLU A 141 -19.22 -0.95 9.75
C GLU A 141 -19.17 0.31 8.89
N ARG A 142 -18.96 1.48 9.51
CA ARG A 142 -18.75 2.74 8.80
C ARG A 142 -17.47 2.71 7.98
N ALA A 143 -16.38 2.17 8.53
CA ALA A 143 -15.10 2.02 7.82
C ALA A 143 -15.21 1.06 6.62
N LYS A 144 -15.93 -0.06 6.78
CA LYS A 144 -16.22 -0.98 5.67
C LYS A 144 -17.03 -0.31 4.56
N ARG A 145 -18.08 0.44 4.92
CA ARG A 145 -18.87 1.21 3.95
C ARG A 145 -18.02 2.23 3.18
N SER A 146 -17.12 2.95 3.86
CA SER A 146 -16.19 3.85 3.17
C SER A 146 -15.20 3.13 2.25
N GLN A 147 -14.81 1.89 2.60
CA GLN A 147 -13.92 1.08 1.78
C GLN A 147 -14.63 0.56 0.51
N ASP A 148 -15.92 0.25 0.60
CA ASP A 148 -16.75 -0.12 -0.55
C ASP A 148 -17.06 1.09 -1.45
N GLU A 149 -17.23 2.29 -0.88
CA GLU A 149 -17.34 3.54 -1.65
C GLU A 149 -16.03 3.87 -2.42
N CYS A 150 -14.87 3.52 -1.85
CA CYS A 150 -13.56 3.69 -2.49
C CYS A 150 -13.31 2.73 -3.68
N GLN A 151 -14.18 1.73 -3.91
CA GLN A 151 -14.10 0.86 -5.10
C GLN A 151 -14.65 1.53 -6.36
N GLN A 152 -15.15 2.77 -6.27
CA GLN A 152 -15.55 3.53 -7.46
C GLN A 152 -14.31 3.98 -8.25
N THR A 153 -14.32 3.68 -9.55
CA THR A 153 -13.29 4.15 -10.49
C THR A 153 -13.38 5.67 -10.60
N TRP A 154 -12.37 6.38 -10.09
CA TRP A 154 -12.26 7.82 -10.25
C TRP A 154 -11.50 8.18 -11.53
N TYR A 155 -11.96 9.22 -12.23
CA TYR A 155 -11.35 9.70 -13.46
C TYR A 155 -10.75 11.08 -13.24
N HIS A 156 -9.54 11.27 -13.76
CA HIS A 156 -8.84 12.55 -13.76
C HIS A 156 -8.79 13.14 -15.16
N GLU A 157 -8.81 14.46 -15.25
CA GLU A 157 -8.50 15.17 -16.49
C GLU A 157 -6.99 15.07 -16.73
N GLY A 158 -6.62 14.53 -17.89
CA GLY A 158 -5.22 14.38 -18.29
C GLY A 158 -4.67 15.62 -18.99
N SER A 159 -3.34 15.71 -19.08
CA SER A 159 -2.66 16.75 -19.84
C SER A 159 -2.94 16.68 -21.35
N ALA A 160 -2.73 17.78 -22.06
CA ALA A 160 -2.81 17.81 -23.52
C ALA A 160 -1.77 16.87 -24.17
N SER A 161 -0.57 16.79 -23.59
CA SER A 161 0.50 15.88 -24.02
C SER A 161 0.08 14.41 -23.93
N LEU A 162 -0.68 14.02 -22.88
CA LEU A 162 -1.21 12.66 -22.77
C LEU A 162 -2.22 12.35 -23.89
N LYS A 163 -3.05 13.32 -24.30
CA LYS A 163 -3.99 13.13 -25.41
C LYS A 163 -3.26 12.88 -26.73
N ASP A 164 -2.23 13.66 -27.02
CA ASP A 164 -1.42 13.51 -28.24
C ASP A 164 -0.63 12.20 -28.22
N ALA A 165 -0.05 11.84 -27.08
CA ALA A 165 0.60 10.54 -26.88
C ALA A 165 -0.37 9.38 -27.10
N ARG A 166 -1.60 9.45 -26.59
CA ARG A 166 -2.64 8.43 -26.81
C ARG A 166 -3.05 8.29 -28.28
N LEU A 167 -3.18 9.41 -28.98
CA LEU A 167 -3.48 9.41 -30.41
C LEU A 167 -2.33 8.80 -31.21
N TRP A 168 -1.08 9.12 -30.84
CA TRP A 168 0.10 8.52 -31.43
C TRP A 168 0.17 7.02 -31.17
N LEU A 169 -0.06 6.58 -29.92
CA LEU A 169 -0.10 5.17 -29.52
C LEU A 169 -1.16 4.40 -30.30
N ALA A 170 -2.35 4.99 -30.51
CA ALA A 170 -3.38 4.39 -31.33
C ALA A 170 -2.94 4.19 -32.79
N LYS A 171 -2.33 5.22 -33.39
CA LYS A 171 -1.80 5.14 -34.77
C LYS A 171 -0.67 4.11 -34.88
N TYR A 172 0.14 3.94 -33.85
CA TYR A 172 1.22 2.96 -33.82
C TYR A 172 0.70 1.52 -33.60
N SER A 173 -0.22 1.33 -32.66
CA SER A 173 -0.64 -0.01 -32.23
C SER A 173 -1.62 -0.68 -33.19
N LEU A 174 -2.51 0.09 -33.84
CA LEU A 174 -3.55 -0.48 -34.71
C LEU A 174 -2.96 -1.26 -35.91
N PRO A 175 -2.00 -0.71 -36.69
CA PRO A 175 -1.40 -1.46 -37.79
C PRO A 175 -0.55 -2.66 -37.33
N ARG A 176 0.03 -2.60 -36.14
CA ARG A 176 0.80 -3.73 -35.58
C ARG A 176 -0.10 -4.85 -35.11
N ALA A 177 -1.21 -4.53 -34.45
CA ALA A 177 -2.23 -5.50 -34.09
C ALA A 177 -2.81 -6.20 -35.33
N MET A 178 -3.06 -5.44 -36.40
CA MET A 178 -3.49 -6.00 -37.69
C MET A 178 -2.45 -6.97 -38.26
N ARG A 179 -1.18 -6.55 -38.38
CA ARG A 179 -0.08 -7.42 -38.85
C ARG A 179 0.11 -8.67 -38.00
N ARG A 180 0.00 -8.55 -36.68
CA ARG A 180 0.07 -9.70 -35.75
C ARG A 180 -1.07 -10.67 -36.00
N LEU A 181 -2.30 -10.18 -36.14
CA LEU A 181 -3.47 -11.02 -36.42
C LEU A 181 -3.37 -11.70 -37.79
N GLU A 182 -2.85 -11.00 -38.80
CA GLU A 182 -2.55 -11.57 -40.11
C GLU A 182 -1.48 -12.67 -40.03
N ALA A 183 -0.38 -12.42 -39.31
CA ALA A 183 0.65 -13.42 -39.07
C ALA A 183 0.11 -14.64 -38.30
N ALA A 184 -0.76 -14.42 -37.32
CA ALA A 184 -1.43 -15.50 -36.58
C ALA A 184 -2.40 -16.30 -37.45
N ARG A 185 -3.12 -15.65 -38.38
CA ARG A 185 -3.97 -16.32 -39.39
C ARG A 185 -3.12 -17.15 -40.35
N ALA A 186 -2.04 -16.58 -40.89
CA ALA A 186 -1.11 -17.31 -41.75
C ALA A 186 -0.48 -18.52 -41.02
N GLN A 187 -0.13 -18.37 -39.74
CA GLN A 187 0.31 -19.50 -38.91
C GLN A 187 -0.79 -20.55 -38.72
N LYS A 188 -2.06 -20.14 -38.66
CA LYS A 188 -3.22 -21.05 -38.59
C LYS A 188 -3.53 -21.75 -39.93
N ASP A 189 -3.06 -21.24 -41.05
CA ASP A 189 -3.27 -21.87 -42.36
C ASP A 189 -2.21 -22.96 -42.66
N VAL A 190 -1.04 -22.88 -42.01
CA VAL A 190 0.05 -23.86 -42.16
C VAL A 190 -0.39 -25.25 -41.65
N PRO A 191 -0.23 -26.36 -42.40
CA PRO A 191 -0.69 -27.69 -41.98
C PRO A 191 -0.16 -28.13 -40.61
N GLU A 192 -0.99 -28.80 -39.80
CA GLU A 192 -0.65 -29.22 -38.44
C GLU A 192 0.62 -30.08 -38.36
N ALA A 193 0.83 -30.97 -39.35
CA ALA A 193 2.02 -31.81 -39.44
C ALA A 193 3.31 -30.97 -39.45
N THR A 194 3.34 -29.89 -40.25
CA THR A 194 4.53 -29.01 -40.33
C THR A 194 4.75 -28.21 -39.04
N ARG A 195 3.68 -27.85 -38.32
CA ARG A 195 3.80 -27.20 -37.00
C ARG A 195 4.34 -28.15 -35.95
N ALA A 196 3.87 -29.41 -35.95
CA ALA A 196 4.35 -30.43 -35.04
C ALA A 196 5.84 -30.72 -35.28
N ILE A 197 6.29 -30.79 -36.55
CA ILE A 197 7.71 -30.95 -36.89
C ILE A 197 8.54 -29.77 -36.34
N ARG A 198 8.13 -28.52 -36.60
CA ARG A 198 8.81 -27.33 -36.06
C ARG A 198 8.88 -27.32 -34.54
N GLN A 199 7.80 -27.75 -33.87
CA GLN A 199 7.76 -27.86 -32.42
C GLN A 199 8.71 -28.95 -31.90
N GLN A 200 8.81 -30.09 -32.59
CA GLN A 200 9.76 -31.16 -32.24
C GLN A 200 11.21 -30.72 -32.43
N GLU A 201 11.52 -29.98 -33.49
CA GLU A 201 12.83 -29.37 -33.72
C GLU A 201 13.19 -28.39 -32.60
N LEU A 202 12.25 -27.51 -32.21
CA LEU A 202 12.42 -26.61 -31.08
C LEU A 202 12.66 -27.40 -29.78
N HIS A 203 11.85 -28.43 -29.50
CA HIS A 203 12.04 -29.28 -28.31
C HIS A 203 13.37 -30.04 -28.34
N LYS A 204 13.90 -30.39 -29.52
CA LYS A 204 15.24 -30.98 -29.66
C LYS A 204 16.33 -29.95 -29.37
N SER A 205 16.19 -28.73 -29.88
CA SER A 205 17.10 -27.61 -29.59
C SER A 205 17.11 -27.27 -28.09
N LEU A 206 15.94 -27.13 -27.47
CA LEU A 206 15.80 -26.81 -26.04
C LEU A 206 16.41 -27.89 -25.14
N ARG A 207 16.29 -29.17 -25.50
CA ARG A 207 16.92 -30.28 -24.76
C ARG A 207 18.44 -30.28 -24.87
N ASN A 208 18.98 -29.69 -25.92
CA ASN A 208 20.41 -29.61 -26.18
C ASN A 208 21.04 -28.31 -25.64
N LEU A 209 20.28 -27.47 -24.92
CA LEU A 209 20.83 -26.26 -24.30
C LEU A 209 21.70 -26.63 -23.09
N ASN A 210 23.00 -26.41 -23.22
CA ASN A 210 23.96 -26.50 -22.14
C ASN A 210 24.49 -25.10 -21.77
N ASN A 211 25.13 -24.99 -20.62
CA ASN A 211 25.88 -23.78 -20.29
C ASN A 211 27.08 -23.66 -21.26
N PHE A 212 27.13 -22.56 -22.00
CA PHE A 212 28.21 -22.28 -22.95
C PHE A 212 29.39 -21.54 -22.28
N CYS A 213 29.11 -20.44 -21.57
CA CYS A 213 30.10 -19.64 -20.83
C CYS A 213 29.55 -19.32 -19.42
N SER A 214 30.44 -19.29 -18.43
CA SER A 214 30.16 -18.68 -17.13
C SER A 214 31.19 -17.60 -16.87
N GLN A 215 30.72 -16.45 -16.38
CA GLN A 215 31.58 -15.31 -16.11
C GLN A 215 31.19 -14.66 -14.80
N ILE A 216 32.21 -14.15 -14.10
CA ILE A 216 32.03 -13.38 -12.87
C ILE A 216 31.62 -11.97 -13.28
N GLY A 217 30.39 -11.59 -12.91
CA GLY A 217 29.87 -10.27 -13.21
C GLY A 217 30.37 -9.21 -12.23
N ASP A 218 30.16 -9.41 -10.93
CA ASP A 218 30.50 -8.43 -9.88
C ASP A 218 30.58 -9.09 -8.48
N ASP A 219 31.06 -8.35 -7.49
CA ASP A 219 31.13 -8.83 -6.09
C ASP A 219 29.76 -8.95 -5.43
N ARG A 220 28.78 -8.20 -5.95
CA ARG A 220 27.38 -8.20 -5.50
C ARG A 220 26.49 -8.98 -6.47
N PRO A 221 25.34 -9.48 -5.99
CA PRO A 221 24.43 -10.23 -6.86
C PRO A 221 23.93 -9.35 -8.01
N ILE A 222 23.85 -9.99 -9.19
CA ILE A 222 23.26 -9.41 -10.39
C ILE A 222 21.74 -9.48 -10.24
N SER A 223 21.06 -8.35 -10.35
CA SER A 223 19.61 -8.23 -10.20
C SER A 223 18.83 -8.53 -11.46
N PHE A 224 19.42 -8.21 -12.63
CA PHE A 224 18.75 -8.34 -13.92
C PHE A 224 19.76 -8.48 -15.05
N CYS A 225 19.37 -9.18 -16.10
CA CYS A 225 20.10 -9.23 -17.36
C CYS A 225 19.14 -9.06 -18.54
N HIS A 226 19.56 -8.33 -19.56
CA HIS A 226 18.79 -8.13 -20.78
C HIS A 226 19.71 -8.22 -21.99
N PHE A 227 19.27 -8.93 -23.03
CA PHE A 227 19.98 -8.99 -24.30
C PHE A 227 19.69 -7.74 -25.14
N SER A 228 20.67 -7.31 -25.92
CA SER A 228 20.43 -6.34 -27.00
C SER A 228 19.50 -6.95 -28.05
N PRO A 229 18.69 -6.15 -28.77
CA PRO A 229 17.88 -6.63 -29.89
C PRO A 229 18.67 -7.43 -30.94
N ASP A 230 19.92 -7.04 -31.19
CA ASP A 230 20.84 -7.72 -32.13
C ASP A 230 21.43 -9.03 -31.59
N SER A 231 21.17 -9.35 -30.32
CA SER A 231 21.75 -10.49 -29.58
C SER A 231 23.29 -10.49 -29.48
N LYS A 232 23.97 -9.39 -29.83
CA LYS A 232 25.44 -9.24 -29.77
C LYS A 232 25.95 -8.73 -28.43
N MET A 233 25.10 -8.05 -27.66
CA MET A 233 25.46 -7.49 -26.36
C MET A 233 24.48 -7.96 -25.28
N LEU A 234 24.96 -7.99 -24.04
CA LEU A 234 24.16 -8.26 -22.86
C LEU A 234 24.45 -7.21 -21.80
N ALA A 235 23.40 -6.65 -21.22
CA ALA A 235 23.49 -5.72 -20.12
C ALA A 235 23.17 -6.46 -18.82
N THR A 236 24.02 -6.33 -17.83
CA THR A 236 23.80 -6.82 -16.47
C THR A 236 23.67 -5.66 -15.49
N ALA A 237 22.69 -5.75 -14.60
CA ALA A 237 22.48 -4.83 -13.49
C ALA A 237 22.97 -5.47 -12.18
N SER A 238 23.79 -4.77 -11.39
CA SER A 238 24.29 -5.27 -10.10
C SER A 238 23.78 -4.43 -8.92
N TRP A 239 23.71 -5.04 -7.73
CA TRP A 239 23.43 -4.30 -6.49
C TRP A 239 24.59 -3.41 -6.02
N SER A 240 25.70 -3.34 -6.76
CA SER A 240 26.79 -2.39 -6.53
C SER A 240 26.50 -0.98 -7.07
N GLY A 241 25.45 -0.81 -7.88
CA GLY A 241 25.22 0.43 -8.63
C GLY A 241 25.79 0.39 -10.05
N LEU A 242 26.57 -0.65 -10.39
CA LEU A 242 27.18 -0.78 -11.71
C LEU A 242 26.26 -1.53 -12.68
N CYS A 243 26.17 -1.01 -13.89
CA CYS A 243 25.60 -1.76 -15.02
C CYS A 243 26.74 -2.11 -15.99
N LYS A 244 26.94 -3.39 -16.29
CA LYS A 244 28.03 -3.85 -17.15
C LYS A 244 27.49 -4.32 -18.49
N LEU A 245 28.20 -4.01 -19.57
CA LEU A 245 27.90 -4.45 -20.93
C LEU A 245 28.90 -5.50 -21.36
N TRP A 246 28.39 -6.63 -21.83
CA TRP A 246 29.15 -7.80 -22.23
C TRP A 246 28.94 -8.09 -23.71
N SER A 247 29.98 -8.54 -24.39
CA SER A 247 29.89 -9.06 -25.75
C SER A 247 29.39 -10.51 -25.74
N ILE A 248 28.65 -10.89 -26.76
CA ILE A 248 28.19 -12.25 -27.01
C ILE A 248 28.67 -12.63 -28.42
N PRO A 249 29.30 -13.80 -28.62
CA PRO A 249 29.35 -14.97 -27.73
C PRO A 249 30.51 -15.02 -26.73
N ASP A 250 31.52 -14.16 -26.87
CA ASP A 250 32.79 -14.32 -26.16
C ASP A 250 32.71 -13.99 -24.66
N CYS A 251 31.60 -13.41 -24.21
CA CYS A 251 31.39 -13.00 -22.82
C CYS A 251 32.57 -12.10 -22.38
N SER A 252 32.96 -11.11 -23.19
CA SER A 252 34.00 -10.15 -22.82
C SER A 252 33.38 -8.85 -22.32
N LEU A 253 33.94 -8.25 -21.26
CA LEU A 253 33.46 -6.98 -20.74
C LEU A 253 33.78 -5.89 -21.76
N ILE A 254 32.74 -5.27 -22.30
CA ILE A 254 32.86 -4.12 -23.21
C ILE A 254 33.03 -2.86 -22.38
N ARG A 255 32.08 -2.59 -21.48
CA ARG A 255 32.02 -1.33 -20.71
C ARG A 255 31.35 -1.49 -19.35
N THR A 256 31.64 -0.55 -18.46
CA THR A 256 30.99 -0.40 -17.16
C THR A 256 30.30 0.97 -17.09
N LEU A 257 28.98 0.97 -17.10
CA LEU A 257 28.14 2.15 -16.93
C LEU A 257 28.12 2.51 -15.43
N ARG A 258 28.59 3.73 -15.12
CA ARG A 258 28.74 4.22 -13.74
C ARG A 258 27.83 5.42 -13.53
N GLY A 259 26.97 5.35 -12.52
CA GLY A 259 26.10 6.48 -12.20
C GLY A 259 25.07 6.21 -11.12
N HIS A 260 24.63 4.96 -10.91
CA HIS A 260 23.81 4.65 -9.74
C HIS A 260 24.67 4.46 -8.50
N ASN A 261 24.20 5.00 -7.38
CA ASN A 261 24.88 4.92 -6.08
C ASN A 261 24.31 3.78 -5.21
N THR A 262 23.14 3.25 -5.59
CA THR A 262 22.41 2.24 -4.83
C THR A 262 22.12 1.00 -5.67
N ASN A 263 21.40 0.03 -5.11
CA ASN A 263 21.12 -1.24 -5.77
C ASN A 263 20.32 -1.02 -7.06
N VAL A 264 20.88 -1.43 -8.20
CA VAL A 264 20.17 -1.36 -9.49
C VAL A 264 19.08 -2.41 -9.53
N GLY A 265 17.87 -2.02 -9.91
CA GLY A 265 16.72 -2.88 -10.09
C GLY A 265 16.77 -3.63 -11.42
N ALA A 266 16.68 -2.91 -12.52
CA ALA A 266 16.61 -3.46 -13.87
C ALA A 266 17.43 -2.63 -14.86
N VAL A 267 17.88 -3.26 -15.94
CA VAL A 267 18.48 -2.62 -17.10
C VAL A 267 17.81 -3.20 -18.33
N VAL A 268 17.29 -2.34 -19.22
CA VAL A 268 16.57 -2.77 -20.42
C VAL A 268 17.05 -1.99 -21.63
N PHE A 269 17.33 -2.72 -22.70
CA PHE A 269 17.65 -2.15 -24.00
C PHE A 269 16.39 -1.59 -24.66
N ARG A 270 16.57 -0.46 -25.34
CA ARG A 270 15.55 0.08 -26.24
C ARG A 270 15.33 -0.92 -27.40
N PRO A 271 14.09 -1.22 -27.82
CA PRO A 271 13.82 -2.24 -28.82
C PRO A 271 14.48 -2.03 -30.19
N GLN A 272 14.87 -0.79 -30.49
CA GLN A 272 15.54 -0.39 -31.74
C GLN A 272 17.05 -0.14 -31.58
N ALA A 273 17.60 -0.30 -30.37
CA ALA A 273 19.03 -0.12 -30.12
C ALA A 273 19.83 -1.16 -30.94
N GLY A 274 20.76 -0.68 -31.77
CA GLY A 274 21.61 -1.50 -32.64
C GLY A 274 21.07 -1.73 -34.07
N LEU A 275 19.75 -1.63 -34.30
CA LEU A 275 19.15 -1.85 -35.62
C LEU A 275 19.01 -0.58 -36.46
N SER A 276 18.41 0.46 -35.88
CA SER A 276 18.03 1.68 -36.62
C SER A 276 18.45 2.97 -35.93
N ILE A 277 18.91 2.87 -34.69
CA ILE A 277 19.31 4.01 -33.86
C ILE A 277 20.83 4.04 -33.82
N ASP A 278 21.40 5.23 -34.05
CA ASP A 278 22.83 5.46 -33.95
C ASP A 278 23.32 5.21 -32.52
N GLN A 279 24.58 4.79 -32.38
CA GLN A 279 25.19 4.49 -31.09
C GLN A 279 25.42 5.73 -30.22
N SER A 280 24.98 6.92 -30.66
CA SER A 280 25.00 8.19 -29.92
C SER A 280 23.68 8.46 -29.16
N ASP A 281 22.59 7.81 -29.57
CA ASP A 281 21.26 8.01 -29.02
C ASP A 281 20.98 7.10 -27.81
N VAL A 282 20.00 7.49 -27.00
CA VAL A 282 19.57 6.70 -25.83
C VAL A 282 19.23 5.27 -26.27
N SER A 283 20.01 4.33 -25.77
CA SER A 283 19.98 2.92 -26.15
C SER A 283 19.55 2.00 -25.01
N LEU A 284 19.71 2.47 -23.77
CA LEU A 284 19.52 1.69 -22.55
C LEU A 284 18.83 2.55 -21.50
N ALA A 285 18.05 1.90 -20.64
CA ALA A 285 17.52 2.51 -19.44
C ALA A 285 17.77 1.59 -18.25
N SER A 286 18.10 2.19 -17.11
CA SER A 286 18.25 1.47 -15.85
C SER A 286 17.48 2.16 -14.73
N CYS A 287 17.12 1.39 -13.72
CA CYS A 287 16.52 1.91 -12.50
C CYS A 287 17.26 1.45 -11.25
N ALA A 288 17.15 2.23 -10.18
CA ALA A 288 17.73 1.87 -8.90
C ALA A 288 16.76 2.05 -7.73
N ALA A 289 17.20 1.57 -6.57
CA ALA A 289 16.44 1.60 -5.33
C ALA A 289 16.27 3.00 -4.73
N ASP A 290 17.08 3.97 -5.16
CA ASP A 290 16.99 5.39 -4.80
C ASP A 290 15.89 6.16 -5.55
N GLY A 291 15.15 5.50 -6.45
CA GLY A 291 14.13 6.14 -7.28
C GLY A 291 14.68 6.74 -8.57
N SER A 292 16.00 6.74 -8.77
CA SER A 292 16.61 7.24 -9.99
C SER A 292 16.40 6.28 -11.16
N VAL A 293 16.04 6.83 -12.30
CA VAL A 293 16.01 6.13 -13.58
C VAL A 293 16.97 6.83 -14.51
N LYS A 294 18.00 6.11 -14.98
CA LYS A 294 19.08 6.66 -15.79
C LYS A 294 18.99 6.15 -17.22
N LEU A 295 19.16 7.06 -18.16
CA LEU A 295 19.23 6.76 -19.59
C LEU A 295 20.70 6.70 -20.01
N TRP A 296 21.05 5.66 -20.76
CA TRP A 296 22.43 5.43 -21.18
C TRP A 296 22.53 5.34 -22.68
N ASN A 297 23.72 5.70 -23.13
CA ASN A 297 24.17 5.46 -24.48
C ASN A 297 25.20 4.31 -24.51
N LEU A 298 25.47 3.75 -25.69
CA LEU A 298 26.48 2.69 -25.88
C LEU A 298 27.91 3.23 -25.97
N GLU A 299 28.06 4.51 -26.34
CA GLU A 299 29.36 5.16 -26.50
C GLU A 299 29.89 5.84 -25.22
N SER A 300 29.02 6.15 -24.26
CA SER A 300 29.40 6.82 -23.00
C SER A 300 29.34 5.87 -21.82
N ASP A 301 30.25 6.05 -20.87
CA ASP A 301 30.24 5.33 -19.60
C ASP A 301 29.40 6.06 -18.53
N GLU A 302 29.06 7.32 -18.80
CA GLU A 302 28.21 8.21 -18.01
C GLU A 302 26.77 8.25 -18.56
N PRO A 303 25.77 8.50 -17.70
CA PRO A 303 24.37 8.60 -18.11
C PRO A 303 24.15 9.86 -18.96
N VAL A 304 23.27 9.75 -19.96
CA VAL A 304 22.89 10.86 -20.85
C VAL A 304 21.91 11.80 -20.15
N ALA A 305 20.93 11.21 -19.45
CA ALA A 305 19.91 11.94 -18.74
C ALA A 305 19.39 11.11 -17.57
N ASP A 306 18.99 11.80 -16.52
CA ASP A 306 18.34 11.23 -15.35
C ASP A 306 16.86 11.63 -15.38
N ILE A 307 15.98 10.65 -15.15
CA ILE A 307 14.55 10.87 -14.99
C ILE A 307 14.26 10.92 -13.49
N GLU A 308 13.92 12.13 -13.02
CA GLU A 308 13.55 12.40 -11.64
C GLU A 308 12.03 12.53 -11.53
N GLY A 309 11.43 11.95 -10.49
CA GLY A 309 9.97 11.94 -10.30
C GLY A 309 9.47 10.85 -9.37
N HIS A 310 10.32 9.87 -9.04
CA HIS A 310 10.03 8.83 -8.07
C HIS A 310 10.68 9.15 -6.72
N SER A 311 9.88 9.17 -5.64
CA SER A 311 10.38 9.31 -4.27
C SER A 311 10.78 7.97 -3.66
N GLU A 312 10.21 6.87 -4.15
CA GLU A 312 10.46 5.52 -3.67
C GLU A 312 11.22 4.67 -4.71
N ARG A 313 11.65 3.48 -4.25
CA ARG A 313 12.34 2.49 -5.05
C ARG A 313 11.59 2.20 -6.35
N VAL A 314 12.30 2.34 -7.47
CA VAL A 314 11.85 1.88 -8.79
C VAL A 314 12.28 0.43 -8.98
N SER A 315 11.32 -0.46 -9.15
CA SER A 315 11.52 -1.90 -9.18
C SER A 315 11.99 -2.41 -10.53
N ARG A 316 11.27 -2.00 -11.59
CA ARG A 316 11.49 -2.40 -12.98
C ARG A 316 11.24 -1.20 -13.89
N VAL A 317 11.86 -1.27 -15.06
CA VAL A 317 11.66 -0.35 -16.18
C VAL A 317 11.47 -1.19 -17.41
N ASN A 318 10.61 -0.75 -18.32
CA ASN A 318 10.44 -1.41 -19.59
C ASN A 318 10.19 -0.38 -20.69
N TRP A 319 10.59 -0.73 -21.91
CA TRP A 319 10.40 0.12 -23.07
C TRP A 319 9.11 -0.24 -23.77
N HIS A 320 8.38 0.77 -24.21
CA HIS A 320 7.32 0.56 -25.17
C HIS A 320 7.94 0.03 -26.50
N PRO A 321 7.29 -0.87 -27.25
CA PRO A 321 7.83 -1.44 -28.49
C PRO A 321 8.22 -0.42 -29.57
N SER A 322 7.73 0.82 -29.47
CA SER A 322 8.17 1.91 -30.34
C SER A 322 9.53 2.50 -29.99
N GLY A 323 10.01 2.32 -28.77
CA GLY A 323 11.17 3.00 -28.22
C GLY A 323 10.94 4.47 -27.83
N ARG A 324 9.76 5.05 -28.07
CA ARG A 324 9.46 6.45 -27.68
C ARG A 324 9.16 6.58 -26.19
N PHE A 325 8.36 5.65 -25.67
CA PHE A 325 7.90 5.70 -24.28
C PHE A 325 8.64 4.70 -23.41
N LEU A 326 8.78 5.07 -22.14
CA LEU A 326 9.44 4.29 -21.11
C LEU A 326 8.49 4.16 -19.92
N GLY A 327 8.17 2.92 -19.55
CA GLY A 327 7.33 2.61 -18.39
C GLY A 327 8.20 2.32 -17.18
N THR A 328 7.87 2.94 -16.04
CA THR A 328 8.55 2.72 -14.76
C THR A 328 7.55 2.23 -13.71
N THR A 329 7.96 1.27 -12.89
CA THR A 329 7.17 0.79 -11.76
C THR A 329 7.81 1.20 -10.44
N CYS A 330 7.00 1.76 -9.56
CA CYS A 330 7.48 2.27 -8.29
C CYS A 330 6.73 1.60 -7.14
N TYR A 331 7.35 1.66 -5.96
CA TYR A 331 6.77 1.11 -4.73
C TYR A 331 5.71 2.01 -4.10
N ASP A 332 5.49 3.21 -4.64
CA ASP A 332 4.42 4.16 -4.29
C ASP A 332 3.01 3.73 -4.78
N ASN A 333 2.81 2.44 -5.03
CA ASN A 333 1.58 1.82 -5.55
C ASN A 333 1.19 2.26 -6.98
N SER A 334 2.01 3.07 -7.64
CA SER A 334 1.78 3.58 -8.98
C SER A 334 2.79 3.01 -9.99
N TRP A 335 2.44 3.15 -11.26
CA TRP A 335 3.39 3.05 -12.35
C TRP A 335 3.26 4.29 -13.23
N ARG A 336 4.38 4.70 -13.83
CA ARG A 336 4.46 5.91 -14.64
C ARG A 336 4.86 5.59 -16.07
N LEU A 337 4.42 6.42 -17.00
CA LEU A 337 4.85 6.39 -18.40
C LEU A 337 5.51 7.73 -18.74
N TRP A 338 6.72 7.63 -19.25
CA TRP A 338 7.55 8.76 -19.65
C TRP A 338 7.62 8.81 -21.17
N ASP A 339 7.52 10.01 -21.74
CA ASP A 339 7.78 10.26 -23.16
C ASP A 339 9.18 10.86 -23.31
N LEU A 340 10.04 10.25 -24.12
CA LEU A 340 11.40 10.75 -24.33
C LEU A 340 11.51 11.89 -25.33
N GLU A 341 10.52 12.06 -26.22
CA GLU A 341 10.53 13.21 -27.14
C GLU A 341 10.24 14.51 -26.40
N VAL A 342 9.33 14.44 -25.42
CA VAL A 342 8.92 15.60 -24.60
C VAL A 342 9.73 15.67 -23.31
N GLN A 343 10.34 14.56 -22.88
CA GLN A 343 11.07 14.40 -21.63
C GLN A 343 10.20 14.69 -20.39
N GLU A 344 8.93 14.30 -20.46
CA GLU A 344 7.93 14.54 -19.41
C GLU A 344 7.21 13.24 -19.00
N GLU A 345 6.70 13.22 -17.77
CA GLU A 345 5.76 12.21 -17.29
C GLU A 345 4.40 12.47 -17.96
N ILE A 346 3.96 11.53 -18.80
CA ILE A 346 2.68 11.65 -19.52
C ILE A 346 1.54 10.95 -18.78
N LEU A 347 1.83 9.87 -18.05
CA LEU A 347 0.82 9.08 -17.37
C LEU A 347 1.30 8.69 -15.98
N HIS A 348 0.55 9.13 -14.98
CA HIS A 348 0.63 8.63 -13.62
C HIS A 348 -0.55 7.70 -13.37
N GLN A 349 -0.32 6.42 -13.13
CA GLN A 349 -1.41 5.46 -12.95
C GLN A 349 -1.31 4.74 -11.61
N GLU A 350 -2.24 5.11 -10.73
CA GLU A 350 -2.54 4.37 -9.51
C GLU A 350 -3.54 3.27 -9.80
N GLY A 351 -3.44 2.19 -9.04
CA GLY A 351 -4.39 1.09 -9.13
C GLY A 351 -4.10 -0.03 -8.16
N HIS A 352 -2.83 -0.27 -7.81
CA HIS A 352 -2.45 -1.28 -6.85
C HIS A 352 -2.62 -0.80 -5.41
N SER A 353 -2.90 -1.72 -4.48
CA SER A 353 -2.96 -1.40 -3.04
C SER A 353 -1.58 -1.45 -2.38
N LYS A 354 -0.59 -2.02 -3.06
CA LYS A 354 0.81 -2.11 -2.67
C LYS A 354 1.70 -1.79 -3.87
N GLY A 355 3.00 -1.63 -3.63
CA GLY A 355 4.00 -1.30 -4.65
C GLY A 355 3.93 -2.18 -5.90
N VAL A 356 4.19 -1.57 -7.05
CA VAL A 356 4.22 -2.28 -8.33
C VAL A 356 5.63 -2.84 -8.56
N HIS A 357 5.74 -4.14 -8.81
CA HIS A 357 7.03 -4.82 -8.94
C HIS A 357 7.48 -4.95 -10.39
N ASP A 358 6.58 -5.26 -11.33
CA ASP A 358 6.96 -5.48 -12.73
C ASP A 358 5.97 -4.85 -13.71
N LEU A 359 6.48 -4.46 -14.88
CA LEU A 359 5.72 -3.90 -15.98
C LEU A 359 6.20 -4.45 -17.31
N ASN A 360 5.25 -4.83 -18.15
CA ASN A 360 5.54 -5.30 -19.49
C ASN A 360 4.55 -4.74 -20.50
N PHE A 361 5.04 -4.32 -21.65
CA PHE A 361 4.20 -3.86 -22.75
C PHE A 361 3.82 -5.02 -23.65
N HIS A 362 2.58 -4.98 -24.14
CA HIS A 362 2.15 -5.91 -25.18
C HIS A 362 2.98 -5.64 -26.46
N PRO A 363 3.37 -6.67 -27.24
CA PRO A 363 4.18 -6.50 -28.45
C PRO A 363 3.59 -5.48 -29.46
N ASP A 364 2.26 -5.37 -29.53
CA ASP A 364 1.59 -4.39 -30.40
C ASP A 364 1.74 -2.93 -29.90
N GLY A 365 2.03 -2.72 -28.62
CA GLY A 365 2.08 -1.39 -27.99
C GLY A 365 0.73 -0.81 -27.56
N SER A 366 -0.34 -1.59 -27.61
CA SER A 366 -1.67 -1.13 -27.17
C SER A 366 -1.87 -1.22 -25.66
N LEU A 367 -1.37 -2.30 -25.06
CA LEU A 367 -1.60 -2.63 -23.65
C LEU A 367 -0.30 -2.60 -22.85
N ALA A 368 -0.41 -2.27 -21.57
CA ALA A 368 0.63 -2.46 -20.57
C ALA A 368 0.08 -3.36 -19.45
N ALA A 369 0.90 -4.29 -18.97
CA ALA A 369 0.55 -5.14 -17.85
C ALA A 369 1.42 -4.79 -16.65
N THR A 370 0.82 -4.71 -15.47
CA THR A 370 1.52 -4.42 -14.22
C THR A 370 1.23 -5.48 -13.17
N GLY A 371 2.26 -5.84 -12.42
CA GLY A 371 2.23 -6.88 -11.40
C GLY A 371 2.60 -6.25 -10.07
N GLY A 372 1.67 -6.27 -9.14
CA GLY A 372 1.88 -5.68 -7.83
C GLY A 372 2.27 -6.69 -6.75
N LEU A 373 2.78 -6.14 -5.66
CA LEU A 373 2.93 -6.84 -4.39
C LEU A 373 1.56 -7.11 -3.71
N ASP A 374 0.48 -6.60 -4.30
CA ASP A 374 -0.91 -6.87 -3.92
C ASP A 374 -1.44 -8.22 -4.46
N ALA A 375 -0.59 -9.01 -5.12
CA ALA A 375 -0.93 -10.29 -5.75
C ALA A 375 -1.88 -10.17 -6.97
N PHE A 376 -2.22 -8.95 -7.38
CA PHE A 376 -3.08 -8.70 -8.52
C PHE A 376 -2.27 -8.30 -9.75
N GLY A 377 -2.59 -8.90 -10.88
CA GLY A 377 -2.12 -8.43 -12.19
C GLY A 377 -3.16 -7.49 -12.79
N ARG A 378 -2.74 -6.35 -13.31
CA ARG A 378 -3.64 -5.42 -14.01
C ARG A 378 -3.16 -5.23 -15.44
N VAL A 379 -4.11 -5.13 -16.37
CA VAL A 379 -3.83 -4.86 -17.78
C VAL A 379 -4.49 -3.56 -18.17
N TRP A 380 -3.69 -2.59 -18.54
CA TRP A 380 -4.07 -1.23 -18.87
C TRP A 380 -4.06 -1.05 -20.39
N ASP A 381 -5.11 -0.42 -20.92
CA ASP A 381 -5.09 0.10 -22.29
C ASP A 381 -4.53 1.52 -22.27
N LEU A 382 -3.37 1.71 -22.90
CA LEU A 382 -2.66 2.99 -22.88
C LEU A 382 -3.46 4.10 -23.57
N ARG A 383 -4.30 3.74 -24.55
CA ARG A 383 -5.08 4.70 -25.34
C ARG A 383 -6.26 5.27 -24.57
N THR A 384 -6.86 4.46 -23.69
CA THR A 384 -8.04 4.84 -22.91
C THR A 384 -7.70 5.18 -21.47
N GLY A 385 -6.55 4.71 -20.95
CA GLY A 385 -6.16 4.82 -19.55
C GLY A 385 -6.97 3.91 -18.63
N ARG A 386 -7.73 2.95 -19.17
CA ARG A 386 -8.59 2.06 -18.37
C ARG A 386 -7.89 0.74 -18.12
N CYS A 387 -8.13 0.17 -16.94
CA CYS A 387 -7.83 -1.23 -16.67
C CYS A 387 -8.85 -2.10 -17.42
N VAL A 388 -8.38 -2.84 -18.42
CA VAL A 388 -9.21 -3.72 -19.27
C VAL A 388 -9.39 -5.09 -18.64
N VAL A 389 -8.33 -5.63 -18.03
CA VAL A 389 -8.35 -6.97 -17.44
C VAL A 389 -7.77 -6.91 -16.04
N PHE A 390 -8.54 -7.46 -15.10
CA PHE A 390 -8.09 -7.76 -13.75
C PHE A 390 -7.74 -9.24 -13.66
N LEU A 391 -6.48 -9.54 -13.33
CA LEU A 391 -5.96 -10.89 -13.22
C LEU A 391 -5.85 -11.26 -11.75
N GLU A 392 -6.88 -11.96 -11.28
CA GLU A 392 -6.91 -12.59 -9.96
C GLU A 392 -6.59 -14.08 -10.12
N GLY A 393 -5.60 -14.55 -9.36
CA GLY A 393 -5.17 -15.94 -9.43
C GLY A 393 -3.94 -16.26 -8.60
N HIS A 394 -3.21 -15.24 -8.15
CA HIS A 394 -2.11 -15.38 -7.20
C HIS A 394 -2.56 -14.94 -5.81
N LEU A 395 -2.09 -15.68 -4.79
CA LEU A 395 -2.29 -15.36 -3.37
C LEU A 395 -1.11 -14.55 -2.79
N LYS A 396 0.04 -14.61 -3.48
CA LYS A 396 1.30 -13.97 -3.12
C LYS A 396 1.72 -12.97 -4.19
N GLU A 397 2.74 -12.18 -3.88
CA GLU A 397 3.22 -11.10 -4.75
C GLU A 397 3.60 -11.59 -6.15
N ILE A 398 3.29 -10.78 -7.16
CA ILE A 398 3.68 -11.05 -8.54
C ILE A 398 5.04 -10.39 -8.80
N TYR A 399 6.05 -11.21 -9.06
CA TYR A 399 7.43 -10.72 -9.27
C TYR A 399 7.76 -10.50 -10.74
N SER A 400 7.11 -11.25 -11.64
CA SER A 400 7.31 -11.04 -13.08
C SER A 400 6.07 -11.28 -13.92
N LEU A 401 5.97 -10.49 -14.99
CA LEU A 401 4.92 -10.51 -15.98
C LEU A 401 5.50 -10.53 -17.39
N HIS A 402 4.98 -11.44 -18.22
CA HIS A 402 5.37 -11.49 -19.62
C HIS A 402 4.19 -11.74 -20.56
N PHE A 403 4.10 -10.91 -21.61
CA PHE A 403 3.16 -11.11 -22.72
C PHE A 403 3.69 -12.15 -23.70
N SER A 404 2.82 -13.01 -24.23
CA SER A 404 3.23 -13.86 -25.35
C SER A 404 3.45 -13.01 -26.61
N PRO A 405 4.47 -13.33 -27.45
CA PRO A 405 4.71 -12.60 -28.71
C PRO A 405 3.50 -12.59 -29.66
N ASN A 406 2.72 -13.68 -29.65
CA ASN A 406 1.54 -13.83 -30.51
C ASN A 406 0.28 -13.16 -29.90
N GLY A 407 0.33 -12.73 -28.64
CA GLY A 407 -0.76 -12.07 -27.91
C GLY A 407 -2.11 -12.81 -27.95
N SER A 408 -2.11 -14.13 -28.16
CA SER A 408 -3.31 -14.96 -28.30
C SER A 408 -3.13 -16.31 -27.60
N ALA A 409 -4.12 -16.67 -26.77
CA ALA A 409 -4.19 -17.89 -25.98
C ALA A 409 -4.96 -18.99 -26.73
N ASN A 410 -4.46 -19.44 -27.89
CA ASN A 410 -5.10 -20.52 -28.63
C ASN A 410 -4.11 -21.62 -28.98
N GLN A 411 -3.55 -22.25 -27.94
CA GLN A 411 -3.10 -23.64 -27.96
C GLN A 411 -3.26 -24.19 -26.54
N LYS A 412 -4.36 -24.94 -26.33
CA LYS A 412 -4.70 -25.77 -25.15
C LYS A 412 -3.99 -25.39 -23.83
N GLY A 413 -4.36 -24.25 -23.23
CA GLY A 413 -3.98 -23.91 -21.85
C GLY A 413 -2.86 -22.88 -21.66
N VAL A 414 -2.28 -22.31 -22.73
CA VAL A 414 -1.29 -21.23 -22.58
C VAL A 414 -2.01 -19.89 -22.39
N ARG A 415 -1.96 -19.35 -21.16
CA ARG A 415 -2.47 -18.00 -20.82
C ARG A 415 -1.75 -16.94 -21.67
N THR A 416 -2.50 -15.92 -22.13
CA THR A 416 -2.00 -14.77 -22.92
C THR A 416 -0.87 -14.01 -22.23
N MET A 417 -0.88 -14.06 -20.90
CA MET A 417 0.11 -13.49 -20.03
C MET A 417 0.56 -14.54 -19.03
N ARG A 418 1.87 -14.67 -18.85
CA ARG A 418 2.44 -15.49 -17.79
C ARG A 418 2.80 -14.57 -16.64
N CYS A 419 2.21 -14.85 -15.49
CA CYS A 419 2.53 -14.21 -14.22
C CYS A 419 3.29 -15.24 -13.38
N VAL A 420 4.41 -14.84 -12.78
CA VAL A 420 5.19 -15.71 -11.89
C VAL A 420 5.17 -15.11 -10.49
N SER A 421 4.70 -15.92 -9.55
CA SER A 421 4.79 -15.69 -8.10
C SER A 421 5.70 -16.77 -7.53
N LEU A 422 6.50 -16.41 -6.52
CA LEU A 422 7.19 -17.41 -5.71
C LEU A 422 6.13 -18.21 -4.93
N ARG A 423 6.27 -19.54 -4.89
CA ARG A 423 5.35 -20.41 -4.14
C ARG A 423 5.55 -20.32 -2.65
#